data_AF-A1B4R6-F1
#
_entry.id   AF-A1B4R6-F1
#
_cell.length_a   1.000
_cell.length_b   1.000
_cell.length_c   1.000
_cell.angle_alpha   90.00
_cell.angle_beta   90.00
_cell.angle_gamma   90.00
#
_symmetry.space_group_name_H-M   'P 1'
#
loop_
_entity.id
_entity.type
_entity.pdbx_description
1 polymer ?
#
loop_
_entity_poly.entity_id
_entity_poly.type
_entity_poly.pdbx_seq_one_letter_code
_entity_poly.pdbx_strand_id
1 'polypeptide(L)'
;MEAHKQTYSRKGNSKSRSVRDVADEAERLDGACPHVGNSQPPTILEGIRPSEVVEVIEQRIAEQNKLLRRLRKEQPDRKGDLRTIRSDTHVMLGSVFSFPDPVEDMDQAEYLRWRRDVIAFAKADAAWNGAEVLSIVEHRDEAHPHVHVLAVPICADDNMRMDAKRCHEGHREQDRHKDHGWSGSPSRSYKQAMRGWQDRYHAAVGAKHGQARTGPRRRRLDRAAWKAEQERLKAQKAAEIATERAAEARRLADEEERRLSAVTWDTVARRLREAEAVHAIATGGLIAAIRQVDPDPVLLERLETPGQMGSWTNHDADRNREMSLALAPVLSDGLEALRQPPTGPGLLGGLSGFLRGLAGWVNRLADTSPRWLKWPETVAYVAHGARQAFGTTYTASTLAGVIEASPAWQSFTGDARARLDQARTVQALTNPRVSLPDAPSHRGI
;
A
#
# COMPACT_ATOMS: atom_id res chain seq x y z
N MET A 1 36.93 4.79 -10.89
CA MET A 1 36.27 5.18 -9.64
C MET A 1 37.02 6.35 -9.02
N GLU A 2 36.40 7.53 -9.10
CA GLU A 2 36.90 8.74 -8.46
C GLU A 2 36.01 9.03 -7.26
N ALA A 3 36.22 8.26 -6.20
CA ALA A 3 35.73 8.58 -4.87
C ALA A 3 36.91 8.96 -4.00
N HIS A 4 36.77 10.10 -3.34
CA HIS A 4 37.79 10.66 -2.47
C HIS A 4 37.13 11.20 -1.20
N LYS A 5 37.84 11.10 -0.07
CA LYS A 5 37.47 11.79 1.15
C LYS A 5 38.69 12.30 1.89
N GLN A 6 38.52 13.45 2.54
CA GLN A 6 39.56 14.16 3.26
C GLN A 6 38.97 14.93 4.44
N THR A 7 39.82 15.33 5.38
CA THR A 7 39.42 16.12 6.55
C THR A 7 40.02 17.53 6.46
N TYR A 8 39.30 18.52 6.97
CA TYR A 8 39.66 19.94 6.87
C TYR A 8 39.60 20.63 8.23
N SER A 9 40.53 21.55 8.48
CA SER A 9 40.55 22.43 9.65
C SER A 9 40.05 23.82 9.29
N ARG A 10 39.68 24.61 10.31
CA ARG A 10 39.21 25.99 10.08
C ARG A 10 40.28 26.90 9.49
N LYS A 11 41.54 26.69 9.88
CA LYS A 11 42.67 27.52 9.41
C LYS A 11 43.24 27.06 8.07
N GLY A 12 43.12 25.78 7.73
CA GLY A 12 43.93 25.18 6.67
C GLY A 12 45.43 25.19 7.00
N ASN A 13 46.26 24.87 6.01
CA ASN A 13 47.72 24.97 6.04
C ASN A 13 48.30 24.97 4.61
N SER A 14 49.63 25.00 4.46
CA SER A 14 50.30 25.02 3.14
C SER A 14 50.02 23.79 2.25
N LYS A 15 49.45 22.71 2.80
CA LYS A 15 49.15 21.46 2.11
C LYS A 15 47.66 21.12 2.07
N SER A 16 46.81 21.89 2.75
CA SER A 16 45.39 21.59 2.90
C SER A 16 44.58 22.86 3.02
N ARG A 17 43.51 22.93 2.25
CA ARG A 17 42.51 24.00 2.30
C ARG A 17 41.82 24.07 3.66
N SER A 18 41.25 25.24 3.96
CA SER A 18 40.38 25.44 5.11
C SER A 18 38.96 24.93 4.85
N VAL A 19 38.18 24.78 5.92
CA VAL A 19 36.74 24.49 5.83
C VAL A 19 36.01 25.52 4.98
N ARG A 20 36.36 26.81 5.13
CA ARG A 20 35.76 27.89 4.35
C ARG A 20 36.13 27.79 2.88
N ASP A 21 37.40 27.57 2.54
CA ASP A 21 37.82 27.44 1.14
C ASP A 21 37.09 26.31 0.42
N VAL A 22 36.82 25.19 1.11
CA VAL A 22 36.09 24.04 0.56
C VAL A 22 34.60 24.37 0.40
N ALA A 23 34.00 25.03 1.39
CA ALA A 23 32.60 25.46 1.33
C ALA A 23 32.38 26.47 0.18
N ASP A 24 33.24 27.47 0.07
CA ASP A 24 33.14 28.52 -0.95
C ASP A 24 33.28 27.93 -2.38
N GLU A 25 34.15 26.94 -2.58
CA GLU A 25 34.25 26.23 -3.87
C GLU A 25 33.03 25.33 -4.15
N ALA A 26 32.53 24.62 -3.13
CA ALA A 26 31.32 23.82 -3.25
C ALA A 26 30.07 24.68 -3.49
N GLU A 27 30.09 25.96 -3.10
CA GLU A 27 29.01 26.91 -3.35
C GLU A 27 29.21 27.72 -4.64
N ARG A 28 30.32 27.49 -5.36
CA ARG A 28 30.69 28.21 -6.58
C ARG A 28 30.73 29.73 -6.39
N LEU A 29 31.23 30.19 -5.24
CA LEU A 29 31.44 31.62 -4.99
C LEU A 29 32.48 32.20 -5.95
N ASP A 30 32.33 33.49 -6.25
CA ASP A 30 33.24 34.20 -7.16
C ASP A 30 34.70 34.12 -6.67
N GLY A 31 35.61 33.81 -7.60
CA GLY A 31 37.03 33.58 -7.30
C GLY A 31 37.38 32.28 -6.55
N ALA A 32 36.40 31.52 -6.04
CA ALA A 32 36.65 30.29 -5.28
C ALA A 32 36.85 29.04 -6.16
N CYS A 33 36.47 29.11 -7.45
CA CYS A 33 36.56 27.99 -8.41
C CYS A 33 37.27 28.38 -9.73
N PRO A 34 38.55 28.81 -9.70
CA PRO A 34 39.25 29.36 -10.87
C PRO A 34 39.50 28.36 -12.01
N HIS A 35 39.32 27.06 -11.75
CA HIS A 35 39.50 26.00 -12.74
C HIS A 35 38.22 25.70 -13.55
N VAL A 36 37.08 26.29 -13.18
CA VAL A 36 35.80 26.11 -13.86
C VAL A 36 35.52 27.33 -14.74
N GLY A 37 35.52 27.14 -16.06
CA GLY A 37 35.42 28.24 -17.01
C GLY A 37 34.07 28.97 -17.00
N ASN A 38 32.98 28.26 -16.71
CA ASN A 38 31.63 28.81 -16.65
C ASN A 38 30.88 28.21 -15.46
N SER A 39 31.23 28.64 -14.25
CA SER A 39 30.63 28.10 -13.03
C SER A 39 29.12 28.33 -13.02
N GLN A 40 28.38 27.29 -12.68
CA GLN A 40 26.93 27.37 -12.48
C GLN A 40 26.62 27.38 -10.98
N PRO A 41 25.50 27.98 -10.55
CA PRO A 41 25.07 27.84 -9.17
C PRO A 41 24.97 26.37 -8.75
N PRO A 42 25.43 26.01 -7.54
CA PRO A 42 25.39 24.64 -7.04
C PRO A 42 23.94 24.16 -6.88
N THR A 43 23.69 22.87 -7.15
CA THR A 43 22.40 22.26 -6.81
C THR A 43 22.52 21.56 -5.46
N ILE A 44 21.83 22.06 -4.44
CA ILE A 44 21.76 21.42 -3.13
C ILE A 44 20.79 20.24 -3.22
N LEU A 45 21.32 19.02 -3.06
CA LEU A 45 20.53 17.80 -3.09
C LEU A 45 19.86 17.53 -1.74
N GLU A 46 20.60 17.68 -0.65
CA GLU A 46 20.10 17.54 0.73
C GLU A 46 20.88 18.46 1.68
N GLY A 47 20.22 18.93 2.75
CA GLY A 47 20.85 19.70 3.83
C GLY A 47 20.85 21.21 3.59
N ILE A 48 21.84 21.88 4.18
CA ILE A 48 22.01 23.34 4.15
C ILE A 48 23.07 23.77 3.14
N ARG A 49 23.21 25.07 2.87
CA ARG A 49 24.27 25.59 1.99
C ARG A 49 25.66 25.32 2.58
N PRO A 50 26.69 25.13 1.73
CA PRO A 50 28.07 24.97 2.22
C PRO A 50 28.52 26.10 3.15
N SER A 51 28.20 27.36 2.86
CA SER A 51 28.48 28.50 3.74
C SER A 51 27.82 28.35 5.13
N GLU A 52 26.57 27.89 5.19
CA GLU A 52 25.84 27.64 6.44
C GLU A 52 26.46 26.49 7.25
N VAL A 53 27.09 25.49 6.59
CA VAL A 53 27.87 24.45 7.27
C VAL A 53 29.03 25.09 8.06
N VAL A 54 29.69 26.10 7.50
CA VAL A 54 30.78 26.83 8.20
C VAL A 54 30.24 27.50 9.47
N GLU A 55 29.07 28.13 9.38
CA GLU A 55 28.42 28.79 10.52
C GLU A 55 28.06 27.79 11.63
N VAL A 56 27.47 26.66 11.27
CA VAL A 56 27.14 25.57 12.20
C VAL A 56 28.40 25.03 12.89
N ILE A 57 29.50 24.82 12.14
CA ILE A 57 30.77 24.39 12.71
C ILE A 57 31.30 25.42 13.73
N GLU A 58 31.27 26.71 13.39
CA GLU A 58 31.74 27.77 14.28
C GLU A 58 30.91 27.84 15.57
N GLN A 59 29.57 27.73 15.46
CA GLN A 59 28.67 27.70 16.61
C GLN A 59 28.98 26.49 17.52
N ARG A 60 29.02 25.28 16.96
CA ARG A 60 29.29 24.04 17.71
C ARG A 60 30.63 24.10 18.42
N ILE A 61 31.66 24.63 17.77
CA ILE A 61 32.99 24.78 18.38
C ILE A 61 32.97 25.79 19.52
N ALA A 62 32.25 26.90 19.38
CA ALA A 62 32.14 27.91 20.44
C ALA A 62 31.46 27.33 21.69
N GLU A 63 30.34 26.62 21.50
CA GLU A 63 29.60 25.95 22.57
C GLU A 63 30.44 24.85 23.23
N GLN A 64 31.05 23.97 22.43
CA GLN A 64 31.86 22.88 22.96
C GLN A 64 33.11 23.37 23.68
N ASN A 65 33.74 24.44 23.21
CA ASN A 65 34.87 25.05 23.92
C ASN A 65 34.46 25.71 25.24
N LYS A 66 33.21 26.16 25.42
CA LYS A 66 32.72 26.60 26.74
C LYS A 66 32.61 25.40 27.69
N LEU A 67 32.04 24.29 27.22
CA LEU A 67 31.92 23.06 27.99
C LEU A 67 33.29 22.47 28.38
N LEU A 68 34.20 22.31 27.41
CA LEU A 68 35.55 21.77 27.67
C LEU A 68 36.32 22.60 28.69
N ARG A 69 36.19 23.93 28.67
CA ARG A 69 36.81 24.80 29.69
C ARG A 69 36.21 24.60 31.07
N ARG A 70 34.90 24.40 31.18
CA ARG A 70 34.21 24.11 32.44
C ARG A 70 34.67 22.77 33.00
N LEU A 71 34.56 21.70 32.21
CA LEU A 71 34.98 20.35 32.60
C LEU A 71 36.46 20.31 32.99
N ARG A 72 37.32 21.05 32.30
CA ARG A 72 38.75 21.14 32.63
C ARG A 72 39.02 21.77 33.99
N LYS A 73 38.13 22.63 34.50
CA LYS A 73 38.21 23.18 35.87
C LYS A 73 37.68 22.18 36.90
N GLU A 74 36.60 21.48 36.58
CA GLU A 74 35.94 20.50 37.46
C GLU A 74 36.73 19.18 37.57
N GLN A 75 37.47 18.80 36.52
CA GLN A 75 38.20 17.54 36.40
C GLN A 75 39.69 17.81 36.08
N PRO A 76 40.47 18.36 37.04
CA PRO A 76 41.86 18.74 36.81
C PRO A 76 42.75 17.57 36.39
N ASP A 77 42.44 16.35 36.83
CA ASP A 77 43.19 15.13 36.46
C ASP A 77 43.05 14.76 34.97
N ARG A 78 42.00 15.23 34.30
CA ARG A 78 41.73 15.01 32.86
C ARG A 78 42.11 16.20 31.98
N LYS A 79 42.96 17.11 32.48
CA LYS A 79 43.35 18.36 31.79
C LYS A 79 43.96 18.15 30.40
N GLY A 80 44.58 16.98 30.17
CA GLY A 80 45.15 16.57 28.88
C GLY A 80 44.09 16.30 27.82
N ASP A 81 43.01 15.61 28.20
CA ASP A 81 41.94 15.19 27.30
C ASP A 81 40.95 16.35 27.02
N LEU A 82 40.78 17.22 28.01
CA LEU A 82 39.81 18.33 27.99
C LEU A 82 40.38 19.64 27.40
N ARG A 83 41.37 19.58 26.50
CA ARG A 83 41.86 20.81 25.83
C ARG A 83 40.81 21.30 24.83
N THR A 84 40.75 22.60 24.61
CA THR A 84 39.85 23.20 23.61
C THR A 84 40.16 22.75 22.18
N ILE A 85 39.15 22.84 21.33
CA ILE A 85 39.21 22.71 19.88
C ILE A 85 39.93 23.94 19.33
N ARG A 86 41.06 23.72 18.65
CA ARG A 86 41.91 24.77 18.09
C ARG A 86 41.52 25.03 16.63
N SER A 87 41.93 26.16 16.07
CA SER A 87 41.67 26.48 14.66
C SER A 87 42.38 25.54 13.66
N ASP A 88 43.44 24.85 14.10
CA ASP A 88 44.14 23.81 13.34
C ASP A 88 43.56 22.39 13.54
N THR A 89 42.59 22.23 14.44
CA THR A 89 41.87 20.95 14.60
C THR A 89 41.01 20.73 13.35
N HIS A 90 41.05 19.52 12.80
CA HIS A 90 40.21 19.16 11.67
C HIS A 90 38.79 18.92 12.20
N VAL A 91 37.80 19.57 11.62
CA VAL A 91 36.41 19.61 12.13
C VAL A 91 35.37 19.33 11.06
N MET A 92 35.79 19.03 9.83
CA MET A 92 34.91 18.65 8.73
C MET A 92 35.54 17.52 7.92
N LEU A 93 34.70 16.62 7.42
CA LEU A 93 35.01 15.66 6.37
C LEU A 93 34.38 16.14 5.07
N GLY A 94 35.17 16.22 4.01
CA GLY A 94 34.67 16.45 2.66
C GLY A 94 34.87 15.19 1.83
N SER A 95 33.82 14.72 1.17
CA SER A 95 33.87 13.60 0.24
C SER A 95 33.37 14.02 -1.14
N VAL A 96 34.00 13.51 -2.19
CA VAL A 96 33.62 13.77 -3.58
C VAL A 96 33.45 12.44 -4.30
N PHE A 97 32.35 12.31 -5.04
CA PHE A 97 32.02 11.16 -5.86
C PHE A 97 31.73 11.62 -7.28
N SER A 98 32.50 11.14 -8.27
CA SER A 98 32.29 11.47 -9.68
C SER A 98 31.55 10.36 -10.44
N PHE A 99 30.64 10.75 -11.32
CA PHE A 99 29.99 9.84 -12.25
C PHE A 99 30.93 9.49 -13.41
N PRO A 100 30.95 8.24 -13.93
CA PRO A 100 31.91 7.83 -14.94
C PRO A 100 31.67 8.43 -16.32
N ASP A 101 30.43 8.77 -16.67
CA ASP A 101 30.10 9.28 -18.00
C ASP A 101 30.13 10.82 -17.99
N PRO A 102 30.60 11.47 -19.06
CA PRO A 102 30.57 12.93 -19.18
C PRO A 102 29.16 13.51 -19.08
N VAL A 103 29.03 14.77 -18.68
CA VAL A 103 27.72 15.46 -18.57
C VAL A 103 26.96 15.44 -19.89
N GLU A 104 27.65 15.54 -21.02
CA GLU A 104 27.08 15.55 -22.37
C GLU A 104 26.57 14.18 -22.84
N ASP A 105 27.15 13.09 -22.33
CA ASP A 105 26.92 11.72 -22.80
C ASP A 105 26.12 10.85 -21.79
N MET A 106 25.83 11.36 -20.59
CA MET A 106 25.21 10.58 -19.54
C MET A 106 23.73 10.27 -19.82
N ASP A 107 23.32 9.04 -19.52
CA ASP A 107 21.90 8.72 -19.38
C ASP A 107 21.36 9.33 -18.09
N GLN A 108 20.39 10.25 -18.20
CA GLN A 108 19.86 10.98 -17.05
C GLN A 108 19.21 10.04 -16.02
N ALA A 109 18.51 8.99 -16.46
CA ALA A 109 17.85 8.06 -15.55
C ALA A 109 18.87 7.27 -14.73
N GLU A 110 19.96 6.85 -15.35
CA GLU A 110 21.08 6.22 -14.68
C GLU A 110 21.80 7.15 -13.72
N TYR A 111 22.14 8.36 -14.17
CA TYR A 111 22.78 9.35 -13.33
C TYR A 111 21.98 9.56 -12.03
N LEU A 112 20.64 9.67 -12.14
CA LEU A 112 19.76 9.80 -10.98
C LEU A 112 19.78 8.56 -10.06
N ARG A 113 19.88 7.34 -10.61
CA ARG A 113 20.06 6.11 -9.80
C ARG A 113 21.40 6.12 -9.07
N TRP A 114 22.49 6.43 -9.77
CA TRP A 114 23.82 6.55 -9.17
C TRP A 114 23.85 7.60 -8.07
N ARG A 115 23.28 8.78 -8.32
CA ARG A 115 23.21 9.88 -7.37
C ARG A 115 22.49 9.47 -6.08
N ARG A 116 21.35 8.79 -6.21
CA ARG A 116 20.60 8.24 -5.06
C ARG A 116 21.47 7.28 -4.24
N ASP A 117 22.16 6.37 -4.90
CA ASP A 117 23.00 5.37 -4.22
C ASP A 117 24.24 6.00 -3.57
N VAL A 118 24.82 7.05 -4.18
CA VAL A 118 25.89 7.88 -3.59
C VAL A 118 25.41 8.58 -2.33
N ILE A 119 24.25 9.24 -2.36
CA ILE A 119 23.67 9.92 -1.19
C ILE A 119 23.49 8.92 -0.04
N ALA A 120 22.88 7.75 -0.34
CA ALA A 120 22.65 6.70 0.66
C ALA A 120 23.98 6.19 1.25
N PHE A 121 24.97 5.91 0.40
CA PHE A 121 26.30 5.49 0.83
C PHE A 121 26.97 6.55 1.70
N ALA A 122 26.96 7.82 1.28
CA ALA A 122 27.66 8.90 1.97
C ALA A 122 27.09 9.17 3.37
N LYS A 123 25.75 9.13 3.52
CA LYS A 123 25.08 9.25 4.82
C LYS A 123 25.41 8.08 5.74
N ALA A 124 25.37 6.85 5.22
CA ALA A 124 25.76 5.67 5.97
C ALA A 124 27.25 5.68 6.36
N ASP A 125 28.13 6.12 5.46
CA ASP A 125 29.57 6.23 5.70
C ASP A 125 29.91 7.27 6.77
N ALA A 126 29.25 8.44 6.74
CA ALA A 126 29.40 9.45 7.77
C ALA A 126 28.92 8.93 9.14
N ALA A 127 27.71 8.36 9.18
CA ALA A 127 27.13 7.83 10.41
C ALA A 127 27.99 6.71 11.03
N TRP A 128 28.47 5.77 10.21
CA TRP A 128 29.38 4.69 10.63
C TRP A 128 30.68 5.23 11.24
N ASN A 129 31.12 6.41 10.79
CA ASN A 129 32.31 7.07 11.26
C ASN A 129 32.06 8.14 12.34
N GLY A 130 30.87 8.20 12.94
CA GLY A 130 30.56 9.16 14.00
C GLY A 130 30.49 10.61 13.53
N ALA A 131 30.09 10.81 12.28
CA ALA A 131 29.83 12.13 11.69
C ALA A 131 28.40 12.19 11.13
N GLU A 132 27.88 13.39 10.99
CA GLU A 132 26.61 13.64 10.32
C GLU A 132 26.83 14.46 9.05
N VAL A 133 26.06 14.17 8.00
CA VAL A 133 26.08 14.94 6.76
C VAL A 133 25.24 16.19 6.94
N LEU A 134 25.81 17.36 6.71
CA LEU A 134 25.10 18.65 6.79
C LEU A 134 24.76 19.22 5.41
N SER A 135 25.53 18.89 4.38
CA SER A 135 25.28 19.37 3.02
C SER A 135 25.72 18.35 1.97
N ILE A 136 24.86 18.13 0.98
CA ILE A 136 25.15 17.38 -0.23
C ILE A 136 24.87 18.27 -1.43
N VAL A 137 25.90 18.51 -2.24
CA VAL A 137 25.85 19.42 -3.38
C VAL A 137 26.23 18.69 -4.67
N GLU A 138 25.49 18.96 -5.73
CA GLU A 138 25.72 18.47 -7.08
C GLU A 138 26.30 19.56 -7.97
N HIS A 139 27.35 19.19 -8.70
CA HIS A 139 27.92 19.99 -9.78
C HIS A 139 27.83 19.24 -11.11
N ARG A 140 27.47 19.96 -12.17
CA ARG A 140 27.37 19.47 -13.56
C ARG A 140 28.04 20.40 -14.57
N ASP A 141 28.78 21.38 -14.09
CA ASP A 141 29.48 22.43 -14.83
C ASP A 141 30.96 22.08 -15.08
N GLU A 142 31.32 20.81 -14.91
CA GLU A 142 32.63 20.23 -15.20
C GLU A 142 32.46 19.01 -16.14
N ALA A 143 33.56 18.42 -16.61
CA ALA A 143 33.54 17.32 -17.58
C ALA A 143 32.67 16.13 -17.13
N HIS A 144 32.73 15.79 -15.84
CA HIS A 144 31.92 14.75 -15.22
C HIS A 144 31.07 15.34 -14.09
N PRO A 145 29.79 14.96 -13.98
CA PRO A 145 28.98 15.40 -12.87
C PRO A 145 29.47 14.71 -11.59
N HIS A 146 29.45 15.45 -10.49
CA HIS A 146 29.98 14.97 -9.23
C HIS A 146 29.22 15.52 -8.03
N VAL A 147 29.26 14.77 -6.94
CA VAL A 147 28.56 15.07 -5.70
C VAL A 147 29.58 15.34 -4.60
N HIS A 148 29.52 16.54 -4.04
CA HIS A 148 30.24 16.96 -2.83
C HIS A 148 29.40 16.66 -1.60
N VAL A 149 30.03 16.10 -0.57
CA VAL A 149 29.40 15.79 0.71
C VAL A 149 30.21 16.41 1.83
N LEU A 150 29.58 17.29 2.60
CA LEU A 150 30.16 17.92 3.78
C LEU A 150 29.56 17.29 5.03
N ALA A 151 30.40 16.59 5.79
CA ALA A 151 30.03 15.94 7.03
C ALA A 151 30.84 16.50 8.21
N VAL A 152 30.21 16.59 9.38
CA VAL A 152 30.79 17.15 10.60
C VAL A 152 30.75 16.09 11.71
N PRO A 153 31.83 15.91 12.50
CA PRO A 153 31.82 14.98 13.62
C PRO A 153 30.69 15.28 14.61
N ILE A 154 30.02 14.21 15.04
CA ILE A 154 29.06 14.29 16.14
C ILE A 154 29.86 14.39 17.45
N CYS A 155 29.48 15.32 18.31
CA CYS A 155 30.11 15.41 19.63
C CYS A 155 29.72 14.19 20.48
N ALA A 156 30.71 13.38 20.85
CA ALA A 156 30.56 12.19 21.68
C ALA A 156 31.61 12.18 22.80
N ASP A 157 31.39 11.39 23.85
CA ASP A 157 32.31 11.30 25.00
C ASP A 157 33.72 10.87 24.59
N ASP A 158 33.81 9.96 23.62
CA ASP A 158 35.08 9.51 23.08
C ASP A 158 35.63 10.46 22.01
N ASN A 159 34.91 11.50 21.55
CA ASN A 159 35.37 12.51 20.58
C ASN A 159 34.89 13.94 20.92
N MET A 160 35.03 14.36 22.18
CA MET A 160 34.54 15.67 22.67
C MET A 160 35.18 16.88 21.96
N ARG A 161 36.29 16.67 21.24
CA ARG A 161 36.97 17.70 20.46
C ARG A 161 36.43 17.85 19.04
N MET A 162 35.44 17.03 18.66
CA MET A 162 34.89 16.94 17.30
C MET A 162 36.02 16.83 16.26
N ASP A 163 37.01 15.97 16.53
CA ASP A 163 38.15 15.80 15.64
C ASP A 163 37.75 14.91 14.45
N ALA A 164 37.68 15.52 13.27
CA ALA A 164 37.29 14.85 12.03
C ALA A 164 38.27 13.75 11.62
N LYS A 165 39.53 13.79 12.07
CA LYS A 165 40.47 12.68 11.82
C LYS A 165 40.04 11.39 12.51
N ARG A 166 39.35 11.50 13.66
CA ARG A 166 38.79 10.35 14.37
C ARG A 166 37.54 9.78 13.71
N CYS A 167 36.96 10.51 12.76
CA CYS A 167 35.87 10.07 11.90
C CYS A 167 36.35 9.64 10.50
N HIS A 168 37.65 9.44 10.31
CA HIS A 168 38.22 9.10 9.01
C HIS A 168 39.11 7.86 9.14
N GLU A 169 38.72 6.74 8.52
CA GLU A 169 39.35 5.42 8.67
C GLU A 169 40.85 5.47 8.37
N GLY A 170 41.25 6.21 7.34
CA GLY A 170 42.66 6.43 7.04
C GLY A 170 43.44 7.00 8.22
N HIS A 171 42.94 8.07 8.85
CA HIS A 171 43.61 8.72 9.96
C HIS A 171 43.51 7.89 11.24
N ARG A 172 42.35 7.29 11.52
CA ARG A 172 42.17 6.36 12.64
C ARG A 172 43.17 5.20 12.61
N GLU A 173 43.34 4.54 11.47
CA GLU A 173 44.28 3.42 11.34
C GLU A 173 45.74 3.90 11.34
N GLN A 174 46.00 5.13 10.89
CA GLN A 174 47.32 5.74 11.00
C GLN A 174 47.69 6.00 12.47
N ASP A 175 46.75 6.51 13.27
CA ASP A 175 46.97 6.80 14.68
C ASP A 175 47.04 5.50 15.49
N ARG A 176 46.15 4.53 15.23
CA ARG A 176 46.22 3.18 15.79
C ARG A 176 47.59 2.52 15.55
N HIS A 177 48.14 2.64 14.35
CA HIS A 177 49.47 2.10 14.02
C HIS A 177 50.57 2.71 14.91
N LYS A 178 50.52 4.03 15.15
CA LYS A 178 51.47 4.72 16.04
C LYS A 178 51.27 4.29 17.49
N ASP A 179 50.03 4.23 17.96
CA ASP A 179 49.71 3.90 19.35
C ASP A 179 50.14 2.49 19.73
N HIS A 180 50.07 1.55 18.78
CA HIS A 180 50.53 0.16 18.97
C HIS A 180 52.03 -0.02 18.72
N GLY A 181 52.76 1.02 18.30
CA GLY A 181 54.19 0.94 18.00
C GLY A 181 54.53 -0.05 16.88
N TRP A 182 53.63 -0.27 15.92
CA TRP A 182 53.86 -1.23 14.84
C TRP A 182 55.04 -0.81 13.95
N SER A 183 55.78 -1.79 13.45
CA SER A 183 56.92 -1.53 12.57
C SER A 183 56.47 -0.99 11.20
N GLY A 184 57.36 -0.22 10.55
CA GLY A 184 57.12 0.39 9.24
C GLY A 184 56.39 1.74 9.30
N SER A 185 56.05 2.27 8.11
CA SER A 185 55.43 3.60 8.00
C SER A 185 53.94 3.58 8.34
N PRO A 186 53.45 4.43 9.27
CA PRO A 186 52.01 4.60 9.54
C PRO A 186 51.19 4.98 8.30
N SER A 187 51.81 5.61 7.30
CA SER A 187 51.17 5.92 6.03
C SER A 187 50.76 4.66 5.25
N ARG A 188 51.33 3.49 5.56
CA ARG A 188 50.90 2.20 4.99
C ARG A 188 49.51 1.82 5.50
N SER A 189 49.27 1.93 6.80
CA SER A 189 47.95 1.66 7.41
C SER A 189 46.89 2.62 6.89
N TYR A 190 47.23 3.92 6.79
CA TYR A 190 46.35 4.91 6.14
C TYR A 190 45.94 4.47 4.73
N LYS A 191 46.92 4.14 3.88
CA LYS A 191 46.66 3.74 2.48
C LYS A 191 45.86 2.45 2.40
N GLN A 192 46.08 1.50 3.31
CA GLN A 192 45.31 0.25 3.36
C GLN A 192 43.85 0.51 3.75
N ALA A 193 43.61 1.30 4.80
CA ALA A 193 42.27 1.69 5.21
C ALA A 193 41.51 2.43 4.10
N MET A 194 42.18 3.36 3.40
CA MET A 194 41.59 4.08 2.27
C MET A 194 41.29 3.19 1.06
N ARG A 195 42.07 2.12 0.83
CA ARG A 195 41.71 1.11 -0.16
C ARG A 195 40.43 0.39 0.26
N GLY A 196 40.34 -0.04 1.51
CA GLY A 196 39.14 -0.68 2.04
C GLY A 196 37.89 0.20 1.95
N TRP A 197 38.02 1.51 2.23
CA TRP A 197 36.91 2.45 2.03
C TRP A 197 36.47 2.53 0.55
N GLN A 198 37.43 2.64 -0.38
CA GLN A 198 37.11 2.62 -1.81
C GLN A 198 36.53 1.27 -2.27
N ASP A 199 36.94 0.15 -1.67
CA ASP A 199 36.38 -1.17 -1.94
C ASP A 199 34.91 -1.25 -1.47
N ARG A 200 34.59 -0.69 -0.30
CA ARG A 200 33.20 -0.55 0.18
C ARG A 200 32.35 0.31 -0.75
N TYR A 201 32.87 1.46 -1.18
CA TYR A 201 32.15 2.31 -2.15
C TYR A 201 31.93 1.60 -3.49
N HIS A 202 32.94 0.87 -3.98
CA HIS A 202 32.81 0.07 -5.21
C HIS A 202 31.75 -1.01 -5.08
N ALA A 203 31.75 -1.77 -3.98
CA ALA A 203 30.76 -2.82 -3.76
C ALA A 203 29.34 -2.26 -3.60
N ALA A 204 29.17 -1.13 -2.90
CA ALA A 204 27.86 -0.56 -2.61
C ALA A 204 27.25 0.21 -3.79
N VAL A 205 28.09 0.90 -4.57
CA VAL A 205 27.67 1.83 -5.62
C VAL A 205 28.38 1.51 -6.94
N GLY A 206 29.71 1.55 -6.95
CA GLY A 206 30.49 1.50 -8.18
C GLY A 206 30.16 0.34 -9.12
N ALA A 207 30.08 -0.88 -8.59
CA ALA A 207 29.84 -2.10 -9.36
C ALA A 207 28.47 -2.09 -10.06
N LYS A 208 27.43 -1.59 -9.38
CA LYS A 208 26.06 -1.49 -9.92
C LYS A 208 25.99 -0.53 -11.12
N HIS A 209 26.78 0.54 -11.05
CA HIS A 209 26.82 1.59 -12.06
C HIS A 209 27.98 1.41 -13.05
N GLY A 210 28.50 0.19 -13.20
CA GLY A 210 29.55 -0.13 -14.19
C GLY A 210 30.87 0.62 -13.98
N GLN A 211 31.16 1.10 -12.77
CA GLN A 211 32.42 1.78 -12.49
C GLN A 211 33.55 0.78 -12.27
N ALA A 212 34.68 1.00 -12.94
CA ALA A 212 35.90 0.27 -12.65
C ALA A 212 36.44 0.67 -11.27
N ARG A 213 36.71 -0.32 -10.40
CA ARG A 213 37.35 -0.12 -9.10
C ARG A 213 38.72 0.57 -9.22
N THR A 214 39.49 0.18 -10.22
CA THR A 214 40.82 0.72 -10.52
C THR A 214 40.91 1.06 -12.00
N GLY A 215 41.27 2.31 -12.32
CA GLY A 215 41.41 2.77 -13.72
C GLY A 215 42.64 2.19 -14.44
N PRO A 216 42.71 2.35 -15.78
CA PRO A 216 43.68 1.67 -16.64
C PRO A 216 45.13 2.06 -16.32
N ARG A 217 45.37 3.35 -16.03
CA ARG A 217 46.71 3.86 -15.68
C ARG A 217 47.31 3.19 -14.45
N ARG A 218 46.49 2.89 -13.43
CA ARG A 218 46.94 2.22 -12.21
C ARG A 218 47.20 0.73 -12.41
N ARG A 219 46.45 0.09 -13.31
CA ARG A 219 46.62 -1.32 -13.66
C ARG A 219 47.63 -1.55 -14.81
N ARG A 220 48.18 -0.47 -15.38
CA ARG A 220 49.04 -0.50 -16.59
C ARG A 220 48.42 -1.33 -17.71
N LEU A 221 47.10 -1.26 -17.87
CA LEU A 221 46.39 -1.96 -18.93
C LEU A 221 46.70 -1.29 -20.27
N ASP A 222 46.88 -2.10 -21.31
CA ASP A 222 46.86 -1.59 -22.68
C ASP A 222 45.44 -1.18 -23.09
N ARG A 223 45.33 -0.52 -24.25
CA ARG A 223 44.04 -0.02 -24.74
C ARG A 223 43.04 -1.13 -25.02
N ALA A 224 43.49 -2.30 -25.47
CA ALA A 224 42.60 -3.41 -25.83
C ALA A 224 41.99 -4.05 -24.57
N ALA A 225 42.83 -4.32 -23.55
CA ALA A 225 42.40 -4.82 -22.26
C ALA A 225 41.48 -3.82 -21.53
N TRP A 226 41.74 -2.52 -21.65
CA TRP A 226 40.84 -1.50 -21.10
C TRP A 226 39.48 -1.48 -21.82
N LYS A 227 39.46 -1.56 -23.15
CA LYS A 227 38.21 -1.63 -23.92
C LYS A 227 37.38 -2.87 -23.55
N ALA A 228 38.02 -4.04 -23.43
CA ALA A 228 37.34 -5.26 -23.00
C ALA A 228 36.74 -5.15 -21.58
N GLU A 229 37.45 -4.51 -20.66
CA GLU A 229 36.95 -4.22 -19.32
C GLU A 229 35.74 -3.27 -19.35
N GLN A 230 35.79 -2.20 -20.16
CA GLN A 230 34.67 -1.28 -20.33
C GLN A 230 33.42 -2.00 -20.86
N GLU A 231 33.57 -2.88 -21.84
CA GLU A 231 32.44 -3.69 -22.36
C GLU A 231 31.89 -4.63 -21.29
N ARG A 232 32.74 -5.26 -20.48
CA ARG A 232 32.29 -6.10 -19.35
C ARG A 232 31.50 -5.28 -18.33
N LEU A 233 31.97 -4.08 -17.99
CA LEU A 233 31.31 -3.19 -17.03
C LEU A 233 29.96 -2.69 -17.55
N LYS A 234 29.86 -2.37 -18.85
CA LYS A 234 28.59 -2.04 -19.50
C LYS A 234 27.61 -3.21 -19.42
N ALA A 235 28.07 -4.44 -19.71
CA ALA A 235 27.23 -5.64 -19.63
C ALA A 235 26.73 -5.90 -18.19
N GLN A 236 27.60 -5.75 -17.19
CA GLN A 236 27.24 -5.87 -15.77
C GLN A 236 26.16 -4.86 -15.38
N LYS A 237 26.36 -3.59 -15.74
CA LYS A 237 25.41 -2.51 -15.52
C LYS A 237 24.06 -2.78 -16.18
N ALA A 238 24.05 -3.26 -17.43
CA ALA A 238 22.83 -3.63 -18.14
C ALA A 238 22.07 -4.78 -17.43
N ALA A 239 22.79 -5.77 -16.90
CA ALA A 239 22.20 -6.88 -16.15
C ALA A 239 21.57 -6.42 -14.83
N GLU A 240 22.21 -5.48 -14.11
CA GLU A 240 21.65 -4.90 -12.89
C GLU A 240 20.34 -4.14 -13.17
N ILE A 241 20.33 -3.31 -14.20
CA ILE A 241 19.13 -2.56 -14.64
C ILE A 241 18.00 -3.52 -15.03
N ALA A 242 18.30 -4.61 -15.75
CA ALA A 242 17.31 -5.62 -16.12
C ALA A 242 16.72 -6.31 -14.88
N THR A 243 17.54 -6.58 -13.87
CA THR A 243 17.11 -7.18 -12.60
C THR A 243 16.18 -6.26 -11.81
N GLU A 244 16.54 -4.97 -11.68
CA GLU A 244 15.68 -3.97 -11.03
C GLU A 244 14.32 -3.84 -11.74
N ARG A 245 14.33 -3.75 -13.08
CA ARG A 245 13.09 -3.67 -13.89
C ARG A 245 12.23 -4.91 -13.74
N ALA A 246 12.83 -6.10 -13.70
CA ALA A 246 12.09 -7.34 -13.49
C ALA A 246 11.43 -7.39 -12.10
N ALA A 247 12.14 -6.92 -11.06
CA ALA A 247 11.60 -6.83 -9.70
C ALA A 247 10.43 -5.83 -9.61
N GLU A 248 10.55 -4.68 -10.26
CA GLU A 248 9.47 -3.68 -10.32
C GLU A 248 8.25 -4.19 -11.09
N ALA A 249 8.46 -4.80 -12.25
CA ALA A 249 7.38 -5.41 -13.04
C ALA A 249 6.64 -6.49 -12.24
N ARG A 250 7.36 -7.32 -11.49
CA ARG A 250 6.76 -8.32 -10.60
C ARG A 250 5.94 -7.67 -9.48
N ARG A 251 6.46 -6.63 -8.83
CA ARG A 251 5.73 -5.90 -7.78
C ARG A 251 4.40 -5.33 -8.32
N LEU A 252 4.43 -4.71 -9.49
CA LEU A 252 3.24 -4.14 -10.12
C LEU A 252 2.22 -5.23 -10.49
N ALA A 253 2.70 -6.38 -10.99
CA ALA A 253 1.84 -7.53 -11.26
C ALA A 253 1.18 -8.06 -9.97
N ASP A 254 1.93 -8.22 -8.89
CA ASP A 254 1.42 -8.67 -7.58
C ASP A 254 0.42 -7.64 -6.96
N GLU A 255 0.60 -6.34 -7.22
CA GLU A 255 -0.33 -5.29 -6.81
C GLU A 255 -1.65 -5.35 -7.61
N GLU A 256 -1.56 -5.50 -8.93
CA GLU A 256 -2.75 -5.61 -9.78
C GLU A 256 -3.52 -6.91 -9.53
N GLU A 257 -2.82 -8.03 -9.31
CA GLU A 257 -3.46 -9.30 -8.93
C GLU A 257 -4.24 -9.16 -7.61
N ARG A 258 -3.66 -8.49 -6.61
CA ARG A 258 -4.36 -8.19 -5.34
C ARG A 258 -5.58 -7.31 -5.55
N ARG A 259 -5.48 -6.30 -6.40
CA ARG A 259 -6.59 -5.41 -6.73
C ARG A 259 -7.73 -6.15 -7.43
N LEU A 260 -7.42 -6.95 -8.45
CA LEU A 260 -8.40 -7.77 -9.17
C LEU A 260 -9.05 -8.79 -8.25
N SER A 261 -8.27 -9.42 -7.36
CA SER A 261 -8.78 -10.34 -6.34
C SER A 261 -9.74 -9.64 -5.38
N ALA A 262 -9.42 -8.43 -4.92
CA ALA A 262 -10.29 -7.64 -4.04
C ALA A 262 -11.62 -7.27 -4.71
N VAL A 263 -11.59 -6.81 -5.97
CA VAL A 263 -12.80 -6.49 -6.75
C VAL A 263 -13.66 -7.72 -6.98
N THR A 264 -13.03 -8.85 -7.31
CA THR A 264 -13.71 -10.14 -7.49
C THR A 264 -14.40 -10.55 -6.18
N TRP A 265 -13.71 -10.41 -5.05
CA TRP A 265 -14.24 -10.76 -3.75
C TRP A 265 -15.43 -9.89 -3.34
N ASP A 266 -15.34 -8.56 -3.50
CA ASP A 266 -16.45 -7.66 -3.22
C ASP A 266 -17.68 -7.98 -4.08
N THR A 267 -17.46 -8.26 -5.38
CA THR A 267 -18.52 -8.65 -6.31
C THR A 267 -19.22 -9.94 -5.87
N VAL A 268 -18.46 -10.97 -5.48
CA VAL A 268 -19.00 -12.24 -5.00
C VAL A 268 -19.74 -12.06 -3.69
N ALA A 269 -19.17 -11.32 -2.73
CA ALA A 269 -19.80 -11.06 -1.45
C ALA A 269 -21.12 -10.29 -1.60
N ARG A 270 -21.18 -9.29 -2.49
CA ARG A 270 -22.41 -8.56 -2.82
C ARG A 270 -23.49 -9.49 -3.39
N ARG A 271 -23.12 -10.33 -4.38
CA ARG A 271 -24.06 -11.30 -4.98
C ARG A 271 -24.58 -12.32 -3.97
N LEU A 272 -23.73 -12.77 -3.05
CA LEU A 272 -24.15 -13.67 -1.97
C LEU A 272 -25.17 -12.99 -1.05
N ARG A 273 -24.88 -11.77 -0.57
CA ARG A 273 -25.83 -11.01 0.27
C ARG A 273 -27.17 -10.80 -0.42
N GLU A 274 -27.15 -10.47 -1.71
CA GLU A 274 -28.37 -10.33 -2.52
C GLU A 274 -29.15 -11.65 -2.59
N ALA A 275 -28.47 -12.77 -2.83
CA ALA A 275 -29.11 -14.09 -2.89
C ALA A 275 -29.66 -14.54 -1.51
N GLU A 276 -28.94 -14.26 -0.42
CA GLU A 276 -29.38 -14.54 0.95
C GLU A 276 -30.63 -13.73 1.32
N ALA A 277 -30.65 -12.43 1.02
CA ALA A 277 -31.81 -11.58 1.27
C ALA A 277 -33.04 -12.08 0.50
N VAL A 278 -32.87 -12.42 -0.77
CA VAL A 278 -33.93 -12.96 -1.63
C VAL A 278 -34.45 -14.31 -1.09
N HIS A 279 -33.55 -15.20 -0.68
CA HIS A 279 -33.94 -16.48 -0.10
C HIS A 279 -34.67 -16.31 1.25
N ALA A 280 -34.23 -15.38 2.10
CA ALA A 280 -34.89 -15.06 3.36
C ALA A 280 -36.31 -14.51 3.15
N ILE A 281 -36.50 -13.64 2.16
CA ILE A 281 -37.83 -13.15 1.75
C ILE A 281 -38.71 -14.32 1.28
N ALA A 282 -38.16 -15.22 0.47
CA ALA A 282 -38.89 -16.37 -0.07
C ALA A 282 -39.32 -17.38 1.01
N THR A 283 -38.44 -17.63 2.00
CA THR A 283 -38.67 -18.62 3.07
C THR A 283 -39.41 -18.07 4.28
N GLY A 284 -39.37 -16.75 4.51
CA GLY A 284 -40.12 -16.07 5.57
C GLY A 284 -41.63 -15.98 5.32
N GLY A 285 -42.10 -16.40 4.14
CA GLY A 285 -43.51 -16.36 3.75
C GLY A 285 -43.96 -15.02 3.17
N LEU A 286 -45.16 -15.02 2.59
CA LEU A 286 -45.75 -13.88 1.88
C LEU A 286 -45.84 -12.64 2.77
N ILE A 287 -46.23 -12.82 4.03
CA ILE A 287 -46.37 -11.73 4.99
C ILE A 287 -45.03 -11.05 5.26
N ALA A 288 -43.95 -11.82 5.44
CA ALA A 288 -42.62 -11.27 5.63
C ALA A 288 -42.13 -10.55 4.36
N ALA A 289 -42.46 -11.07 3.18
CA ALA A 289 -42.13 -10.46 1.91
C ALA A 289 -42.84 -9.11 1.70
N ILE A 290 -44.16 -9.05 1.96
CA ILE A 290 -44.95 -7.82 1.85
C ILE A 290 -44.42 -6.76 2.83
N ARG A 291 -44.12 -7.14 4.07
CA ARG A 291 -43.56 -6.20 5.07
C ARG A 291 -42.22 -5.57 4.64
N GLN A 292 -41.43 -6.25 3.81
CA GLN A 292 -40.15 -5.74 3.32
C GLN A 292 -40.27 -4.92 2.03
N VAL A 293 -41.28 -5.21 1.19
CA VAL A 293 -41.43 -4.58 -0.14
C VAL A 293 -42.40 -3.41 -0.11
N ASP A 294 -43.59 -3.60 0.47
CA ASP A 294 -44.67 -2.60 0.50
C ASP A 294 -45.68 -2.93 1.65
N PRO A 295 -45.45 -2.41 2.87
CA PRO A 295 -46.25 -2.76 4.04
C PRO A 295 -47.60 -2.02 4.08
N ASP A 296 -48.58 -2.51 3.31
CA ASP A 296 -49.98 -2.08 3.44
C ASP A 296 -50.67 -2.81 4.60
N PRO A 297 -51.05 -2.12 5.70
CA PRO A 297 -51.65 -2.75 6.87
C PRO A 297 -53.02 -3.39 6.58
N VAL A 298 -53.80 -2.84 5.66
CA VAL A 298 -55.12 -3.37 5.29
C VAL A 298 -54.96 -4.66 4.48
N LEU A 299 -53.99 -4.69 3.57
CA LEU A 299 -53.66 -5.90 2.81
C LEU A 299 -53.15 -7.01 3.74
N LEU A 300 -52.27 -6.68 4.69
CA LEU A 300 -51.75 -7.65 5.66
C LEU A 300 -52.87 -8.27 6.51
N GLU A 301 -53.76 -7.44 7.06
CA GLU A 301 -54.93 -7.92 7.83
C GLU A 301 -55.81 -8.85 6.98
N ARG A 302 -56.08 -8.47 5.72
CA ARG A 302 -56.87 -9.28 4.79
C ARG A 302 -56.23 -10.63 4.49
N LEU A 303 -54.90 -10.66 4.33
CA LEU A 303 -54.14 -11.87 4.02
C LEU A 303 -54.01 -12.82 5.22
N GLU A 304 -53.91 -12.28 6.44
CA GLU A 304 -53.78 -13.03 7.70
C GLU A 304 -55.12 -13.50 8.26
N THR A 305 -56.25 -12.89 7.86
CA THR A 305 -57.58 -13.25 8.37
C THR A 305 -57.89 -14.73 8.12
N PRO A 306 -58.18 -15.52 9.18
CA PRO A 306 -58.57 -16.90 9.03
C PRO A 306 -59.91 -17.05 8.31
N GLY A 307 -59.98 -17.98 7.38
CA GLY A 307 -61.20 -18.40 6.73
C GLY A 307 -62.15 -19.05 7.72
N GLN A 308 -63.40 -18.61 7.71
CA GLN A 308 -64.45 -19.18 8.53
C GLN A 308 -65.52 -19.77 7.61
N MET A 309 -65.77 -21.06 7.75
CA MET A 309 -66.96 -21.66 7.14
C MET A 309 -68.20 -21.03 7.77
N GLY A 310 -68.98 -20.33 6.95
CA GLY A 310 -70.15 -19.61 7.41
C GLY A 310 -71.44 -20.00 6.69
N SER A 311 -72.37 -19.05 6.60
CA SER A 311 -73.79 -19.29 6.37
C SER A 311 -74.17 -19.83 4.98
N TRP A 312 -73.28 -19.83 3.99
CA TRP A 312 -73.52 -20.49 2.69
C TRP A 312 -73.64 -22.02 2.78
N THR A 313 -73.24 -22.60 3.91
CA THR A 313 -73.38 -24.03 4.18
C THR A 313 -74.83 -24.37 4.55
N ASN A 314 -75.63 -23.36 4.93
CA ASN A 314 -77.05 -23.47 5.23
C ASN A 314 -77.93 -23.22 3.99
N HIS A 315 -77.89 -24.10 2.98
CA HIS A 315 -78.94 -24.32 1.96
C HIS A 315 -79.71 -23.09 1.36
N ASP A 316 -79.16 -21.87 1.37
CA ASP A 316 -79.73 -20.68 0.72
C ASP A 316 -79.20 -20.61 -0.72
N ALA A 317 -79.95 -21.23 -1.63
CA ALA A 317 -79.55 -21.38 -3.03
C ALA A 317 -79.38 -20.03 -3.75
N ASP A 318 -80.14 -19.01 -3.37
CA ASP A 318 -80.10 -17.70 -4.02
C ASP A 318 -78.87 -16.91 -3.59
N ARG A 319 -78.55 -16.89 -2.29
CA ARG A 319 -77.29 -16.30 -1.78
C ARG A 319 -76.06 -17.02 -2.32
N ASN A 320 -76.09 -18.35 -2.39
CA ASN A 320 -74.99 -19.13 -2.97
C ASN A 320 -74.79 -18.82 -4.45
N ARG A 321 -75.88 -18.60 -5.20
CA ARG A 321 -75.83 -18.21 -6.62
C ARG A 321 -75.30 -16.79 -6.80
N GLU A 322 -75.78 -15.83 -6.02
CA GLU A 322 -75.30 -14.43 -6.03
C GLU A 322 -73.79 -14.37 -5.75
N MET A 323 -73.34 -15.04 -4.69
CA MET A 323 -71.93 -15.12 -4.33
C MET A 323 -71.08 -15.76 -5.44
N SER A 324 -71.52 -16.90 -5.99
CA SER A 324 -70.77 -17.59 -7.03
C SER A 324 -70.65 -16.73 -8.29
N LEU A 325 -71.72 -16.05 -8.72
CA LEU A 325 -71.69 -15.14 -9.86
C LEU A 325 -70.75 -13.95 -9.65
N ALA A 326 -70.69 -13.41 -8.43
CA ALA A 326 -69.83 -12.28 -8.09
C ALA A 326 -68.35 -12.69 -7.98
N LEU A 327 -68.04 -13.77 -7.26
CA LEU A 327 -66.67 -14.14 -6.91
C LEU A 327 -65.99 -15.07 -7.90
N ALA A 328 -66.72 -15.91 -8.64
CA ALA A 328 -66.10 -16.91 -9.53
C ALA A 328 -65.18 -16.30 -10.62
N PRO A 329 -65.53 -15.18 -11.29
CA PRO A 329 -64.63 -14.56 -12.27
C PRO A 329 -63.34 -14.04 -11.61
N VAL A 330 -63.46 -13.33 -10.49
CA VAL A 330 -62.33 -12.76 -9.75
C VAL A 330 -61.43 -13.86 -9.16
N LEU A 331 -62.04 -14.96 -8.71
CA LEU A 331 -61.33 -16.15 -8.25
C LEU A 331 -60.56 -16.81 -9.39
N SER A 332 -61.20 -17.02 -10.54
CA SER A 332 -60.57 -17.64 -11.72
C SER A 332 -59.35 -16.87 -12.18
N ASP A 333 -59.46 -15.55 -12.32
CA ASP A 333 -58.35 -14.67 -12.74
C ASP A 333 -57.17 -14.74 -11.76
N GLY A 334 -57.46 -14.73 -10.45
CA GLY A 334 -56.43 -14.81 -9.42
C GLY A 334 -55.74 -16.16 -9.37
N LEU A 335 -56.50 -17.26 -9.48
CA LEU A 335 -55.93 -18.61 -9.49
C LEU A 335 -55.06 -18.86 -10.71
N GLU A 336 -55.43 -18.30 -11.88
CA GLU A 336 -54.57 -18.37 -13.07
C GLU A 336 -53.30 -17.54 -12.90
N ALA A 337 -53.39 -16.33 -12.33
CA ALA A 337 -52.21 -15.53 -11.99
C ALA A 337 -51.28 -16.24 -10.98
N LEU A 338 -51.85 -16.99 -10.04
CA LEU A 338 -51.11 -17.80 -9.06
C LEU A 338 -50.51 -19.10 -9.64
N ARG A 339 -50.82 -19.46 -10.88
CA ARG A 339 -50.13 -20.56 -11.59
C ARG A 339 -48.87 -20.09 -12.30
N GLN A 340 -48.83 -18.82 -12.70
CA GLN A 340 -47.73 -18.26 -13.48
C GLN A 340 -46.64 -17.73 -12.54
N PRO A 341 -45.36 -18.11 -12.74
CA PRO A 341 -44.27 -17.63 -11.89
C PRO A 341 -44.12 -16.10 -11.99
N PRO A 342 -43.60 -15.43 -10.95
CA PRO A 342 -43.32 -14.00 -11.00
C PRO A 342 -42.40 -13.63 -12.18
N THR A 343 -42.82 -12.67 -13.02
CA THR A 343 -42.04 -12.21 -14.17
C THR A 343 -41.54 -10.79 -13.97
N GLY A 344 -40.27 -10.52 -14.30
CA GLY A 344 -39.66 -9.19 -14.16
C GLY A 344 -38.14 -9.19 -14.23
N PRO A 345 -37.51 -8.01 -14.19
CA PRO A 345 -36.05 -7.88 -14.21
C PRO A 345 -35.45 -8.36 -12.88
N GLY A 346 -34.92 -9.59 -12.86
CA GLY A 346 -34.37 -10.22 -11.66
C GLY A 346 -35.44 -10.75 -10.70
N LEU A 347 -35.02 -11.48 -9.65
CA LEU A 347 -35.97 -12.15 -8.75
C LEU A 347 -36.79 -11.15 -7.94
N LEU A 348 -36.15 -10.09 -7.43
CA LEU A 348 -36.82 -9.03 -6.66
C LEU A 348 -37.78 -8.21 -7.54
N GLY A 349 -37.37 -7.88 -8.77
CA GLY A 349 -38.25 -7.17 -9.70
C GLY A 349 -39.50 -7.99 -10.05
N GLY A 350 -39.32 -9.29 -10.29
CA GLY A 350 -40.43 -10.23 -10.48
C GLY A 350 -41.33 -10.33 -9.26
N LEU A 351 -40.75 -10.48 -8.06
CA LEU A 351 -41.51 -10.53 -6.80
C LEU A 351 -42.31 -9.25 -6.55
N SER A 352 -41.70 -8.07 -6.67
CA SER A 352 -42.39 -6.80 -6.45
C SER A 352 -43.57 -6.61 -7.42
N GLY A 353 -43.40 -7.00 -8.68
CA GLY A 353 -44.49 -7.00 -9.67
C GLY A 353 -45.62 -7.97 -9.29
N PHE A 354 -45.26 -9.18 -8.87
CA PHE A 354 -46.20 -10.19 -8.40
C PHE A 354 -46.98 -9.75 -7.15
N LEU A 355 -46.30 -9.22 -6.12
CA LEU A 355 -46.94 -8.71 -4.90
C LEU A 355 -47.92 -7.56 -5.19
N ARG A 356 -47.59 -6.67 -6.12
CA ARG A 356 -48.50 -5.61 -6.56
C ARG A 356 -49.75 -6.17 -7.26
N GLY A 357 -49.56 -7.18 -8.11
CA GLY A 357 -50.67 -7.89 -8.76
C GLY A 357 -51.58 -8.58 -7.74
N LEU A 358 -51.00 -9.21 -6.72
CA LEU A 358 -51.73 -9.84 -5.61
C LEU A 358 -52.53 -8.83 -4.79
N ALA A 359 -51.93 -7.70 -4.42
CA ALA A 359 -52.63 -6.63 -3.72
C ALA A 359 -53.89 -6.18 -4.49
N GLY A 360 -53.74 -5.99 -5.81
CA GLY A 360 -54.86 -5.66 -6.69
C GLY A 360 -55.93 -6.76 -6.74
N TRP A 361 -55.54 -8.03 -6.74
CA TRP A 361 -56.48 -9.16 -6.71
C TRP A 361 -57.26 -9.25 -5.39
N VAL A 362 -56.57 -9.14 -4.25
CA VAL A 362 -57.20 -9.16 -2.92
C VAL A 362 -58.18 -8.00 -2.75
N ASN A 363 -57.84 -6.82 -3.26
CA ASN A 363 -58.74 -5.68 -3.24
C ASN A 363 -59.99 -5.91 -4.09
N ARG A 364 -59.84 -6.46 -5.31
CA ARG A 364 -61.00 -6.82 -6.15
C ARG A 364 -61.90 -7.86 -5.49
N LEU A 365 -61.34 -8.85 -4.78
CA LEU A 365 -62.13 -9.82 -4.02
C LEU A 365 -62.98 -9.11 -2.95
N ALA A 366 -62.39 -8.19 -2.19
CA ALA A 366 -63.10 -7.43 -1.17
C ALA A 366 -64.21 -6.55 -1.77
N ASP A 367 -63.92 -5.87 -2.88
CA ASP A 367 -64.85 -4.93 -3.52
C ASP A 367 -66.03 -5.64 -4.22
N THR A 368 -65.81 -6.85 -4.73
CA THR A 368 -66.81 -7.63 -5.46
C THR A 368 -67.64 -8.54 -4.54
N SER A 369 -67.22 -8.71 -3.28
CA SER A 369 -67.93 -9.55 -2.31
C SER A 369 -69.34 -8.99 -2.01
N PRO A 370 -70.40 -9.81 -2.06
CA PRO A 370 -71.74 -9.38 -1.69
C PRO A 370 -71.77 -8.80 -0.26
N ARG A 371 -72.58 -7.75 -0.04
CA ARG A 371 -72.60 -7.02 1.25
C ARG A 371 -72.95 -7.87 2.47
N TRP A 372 -73.66 -8.98 2.26
CA TRP A 372 -74.04 -9.91 3.33
C TRP A 372 -72.94 -10.93 3.66
N LEU A 373 -71.92 -11.08 2.81
CA LEU A 373 -70.83 -12.04 2.97
C LEU A 373 -69.68 -11.41 3.75
N LYS A 374 -69.26 -12.06 4.84
CA LYS A 374 -68.13 -11.56 5.65
C LYS A 374 -66.80 -11.92 5.00
N TRP A 375 -65.76 -11.13 5.28
CA TRP A 375 -64.41 -11.39 4.77
C TRP A 375 -63.87 -12.79 5.13
N PRO A 376 -63.97 -13.29 6.38
CA PRO A 376 -63.61 -14.67 6.71
C PRO A 376 -64.34 -15.74 5.87
N GLU A 377 -65.60 -15.50 5.50
CA GLU A 377 -66.34 -16.40 4.62
C GLU A 377 -65.72 -16.33 3.22
N THR A 378 -65.50 -15.14 2.66
CA THR A 378 -64.80 -14.94 1.37
C THR A 378 -63.45 -15.67 1.31
N VAL A 379 -62.64 -15.62 2.38
CA VAL A 379 -61.37 -16.35 2.48
C VAL A 379 -61.57 -17.88 2.37
N ALA A 380 -62.60 -18.43 3.03
CA ALA A 380 -62.92 -19.85 2.94
C ALA A 380 -63.34 -20.28 1.51
N TYR A 381 -63.97 -19.39 0.74
CA TYR A 381 -64.42 -19.64 -0.64
C TYR A 381 -63.20 -19.80 -1.53
N VAL A 382 -62.31 -18.81 -1.44
CA VAL A 382 -61.06 -18.76 -2.20
C VAL A 382 -60.18 -19.96 -1.84
N ALA A 383 -60.05 -20.29 -0.55
CA ALA A 383 -59.25 -21.43 -0.12
C ALA A 383 -59.81 -22.77 -0.63
N HIS A 384 -61.14 -22.93 -0.68
CA HIS A 384 -61.76 -24.12 -1.25
C HIS A 384 -61.54 -24.21 -2.77
N GLY A 385 -61.72 -23.11 -3.48
CA GLY A 385 -61.47 -23.02 -4.92
C GLY A 385 -60.00 -23.28 -5.27
N ALA A 386 -59.07 -22.71 -4.51
CA ALA A 386 -57.64 -22.94 -4.66
C ALA A 386 -57.27 -24.41 -4.45
N ARG A 387 -57.84 -25.07 -3.43
CA ARG A 387 -57.62 -26.50 -3.19
C ARG A 387 -57.98 -27.34 -4.41
N GLN A 388 -59.13 -27.05 -5.04
CA GLN A 388 -59.56 -27.74 -6.24
C GLN A 388 -58.66 -27.40 -7.45
N ALA A 389 -58.31 -26.14 -7.63
CA ALA A 389 -57.55 -25.66 -8.78
C ALA A 389 -56.07 -26.04 -8.76
N PHE A 390 -55.47 -26.17 -7.58
CA PHE A 390 -54.07 -26.58 -7.38
C PHE A 390 -53.92 -28.05 -7.00
N GLY A 391 -55.01 -28.76 -6.71
CA GLY A 391 -54.99 -30.19 -6.35
C GLY A 391 -54.35 -30.48 -4.99
N THR A 392 -54.45 -29.57 -4.03
CA THR A 392 -53.82 -29.74 -2.70
C THR A 392 -54.65 -30.66 -1.79
N THR A 393 -53.97 -31.41 -0.91
CA THR A 393 -54.61 -32.34 0.04
C THR A 393 -55.20 -31.63 1.27
N TYR A 394 -54.79 -30.39 1.51
CA TYR A 394 -55.29 -29.54 2.59
C TYR A 394 -55.89 -28.24 2.04
N THR A 395 -56.83 -27.67 2.78
CA THR A 395 -57.37 -26.33 2.53
C THR A 395 -56.57 -25.35 3.39
N ALA A 396 -55.97 -24.32 2.78
CA ALA A 396 -55.31 -23.28 3.54
C ALA A 396 -56.31 -22.51 4.42
N SER A 397 -55.88 -22.10 5.60
CA SER A 397 -56.72 -21.36 6.55
C SER A 397 -56.74 -19.85 6.29
N THR A 398 -55.84 -19.31 5.45
CA THR A 398 -55.72 -17.88 5.15
C THR A 398 -55.44 -17.67 3.67
N LEU A 399 -55.66 -16.45 3.15
CA LEU A 399 -55.24 -16.13 1.77
C LEU A 399 -53.72 -16.15 1.61
N ALA A 400 -52.96 -15.77 2.64
CA ALA A 400 -51.50 -15.94 2.63
C ALA A 400 -51.13 -17.41 2.41
N GLY A 401 -51.76 -18.35 3.11
CA GLY A 401 -51.54 -19.78 2.92
C GLY A 401 -51.96 -20.29 1.54
N VAL A 402 -53.02 -19.74 0.95
CA VAL A 402 -53.43 -20.05 -0.45
C VAL A 402 -52.35 -19.62 -1.44
N ILE A 403 -51.84 -18.40 -1.29
CA ILE A 403 -50.81 -17.83 -2.17
C ILE A 403 -49.49 -18.57 -1.99
N GLU A 404 -49.09 -18.88 -0.75
CA GLU A 404 -47.85 -19.61 -0.47
C GLU A 404 -47.90 -21.06 -0.99
N ALA A 405 -49.08 -21.69 -1.02
CA ALA A 405 -49.28 -23.02 -1.60
C ALA A 405 -49.36 -23.01 -3.13
N SER A 406 -49.38 -21.83 -3.77
CA SER A 406 -49.54 -21.72 -5.22
C SER A 406 -48.29 -22.15 -6.01
N PRO A 407 -48.45 -22.65 -7.25
CA PRO A 407 -47.31 -22.96 -8.12
C PRO A 407 -46.38 -21.75 -8.35
N ALA A 408 -46.93 -20.54 -8.47
CA ALA A 408 -46.14 -19.33 -8.65
C ALA A 408 -45.19 -19.06 -7.48
N TRP A 409 -45.71 -19.16 -6.24
CA TRP A 409 -44.91 -18.94 -5.04
C TRP A 409 -43.87 -20.05 -4.85
N GLN A 410 -44.24 -21.31 -5.06
CA GLN A 410 -43.30 -22.44 -4.95
C GLN A 410 -42.18 -22.39 -6.01
N SER A 411 -42.48 -21.94 -7.22
CA SER A 411 -41.45 -21.68 -8.24
C SER A 411 -40.49 -20.58 -7.79
N PHE A 412 -41.01 -19.49 -7.25
CA PHE A 412 -40.20 -18.38 -6.74
C PHE A 412 -39.27 -18.81 -5.59
N THR A 413 -39.76 -19.59 -4.63
CA THR A 413 -38.95 -20.09 -3.53
C THR A 413 -37.86 -21.07 -4.00
N GLY A 414 -38.18 -21.92 -4.98
CA GLY A 414 -37.22 -22.81 -5.64
C GLY A 414 -36.10 -22.03 -6.35
N ASP A 415 -36.44 -21.01 -7.12
CA ASP A 415 -35.48 -20.17 -7.83
C ASP A 415 -34.59 -19.37 -6.86
N ALA A 416 -35.17 -18.84 -5.78
CA ALA A 416 -34.43 -18.15 -4.73
C ALA A 416 -33.38 -19.06 -4.08
N ARG A 417 -33.76 -20.32 -3.79
CA ARG A 417 -32.84 -21.34 -3.25
C ARG A 417 -31.73 -21.69 -4.23
N ALA A 418 -32.07 -21.94 -5.50
CA ALA A 418 -31.09 -22.27 -6.53
C ALA A 418 -30.05 -21.16 -6.72
N ARG A 419 -30.46 -19.88 -6.66
CA ARG A 419 -29.54 -18.73 -6.74
C ARG A 419 -28.61 -18.62 -5.53
N LEU A 420 -29.13 -18.89 -4.33
CA LEU A 420 -28.29 -18.91 -3.12
C LEU A 420 -27.23 -20.02 -3.21
N ASP A 421 -27.62 -21.21 -3.65
CA ASP A 421 -26.70 -22.32 -3.82
C ASP A 421 -25.62 -21.98 -4.88
N GLN A 422 -26.01 -21.39 -6.00
CA GLN A 422 -25.07 -20.91 -7.02
C GLN A 422 -24.10 -19.86 -6.46
N ALA A 423 -24.59 -18.87 -5.70
CA ALA A 423 -23.75 -17.82 -5.12
C ALA A 423 -22.74 -18.41 -4.11
N ARG A 424 -23.15 -19.40 -3.31
CA ARG A 424 -22.27 -20.13 -2.39
C ARG A 424 -21.22 -20.96 -3.14
N THR A 425 -21.58 -21.63 -4.23
CA THR A 425 -20.61 -22.35 -5.08
C THR A 425 -19.57 -21.39 -5.64
N VAL A 426 -19.98 -20.23 -6.18
CA VAL A 426 -19.05 -19.22 -6.68
C VAL A 426 -18.15 -18.70 -5.57
N GLN A 427 -18.68 -18.44 -4.37
CA GLN A 427 -17.90 -18.04 -3.21
C GLN A 427 -16.81 -19.07 -2.86
N ALA A 428 -17.18 -20.36 -2.79
CA ALA A 428 -16.24 -21.43 -2.48
C ALA A 428 -15.10 -21.53 -3.50
N LEU A 429 -15.40 -21.37 -4.79
CA LEU A 429 -14.39 -21.37 -5.87
C LEU A 429 -13.44 -20.16 -5.79
N THR A 430 -13.94 -19.01 -5.35
CA THR A 430 -13.13 -17.78 -5.20
C THR A 430 -12.35 -17.70 -3.89
N ASN A 431 -12.59 -18.60 -2.93
CA ASN A 431 -11.89 -18.63 -1.65
C ASN A 431 -11.64 -20.07 -1.14
N PRO A 432 -10.55 -20.72 -1.59
CA PRO A 432 -10.24 -22.09 -1.16
C PRO A 432 -9.87 -22.20 0.33
N ARG A 433 -9.71 -21.09 1.07
CA ARG A 433 -9.37 -21.11 2.51
C ARG A 433 -10.57 -21.28 3.45
N VAL A 434 -11.80 -21.26 2.94
CA VAL A 434 -13.02 -21.46 3.76
C VAL A 434 -13.50 -22.92 3.73
N SER A 435 -12.86 -23.80 2.96
CA SER A 435 -13.27 -25.20 2.79
C SER A 435 -12.44 -26.23 3.55
N LEU A 436 -11.78 -25.85 4.65
CA LEU A 436 -11.22 -26.81 5.60
C LEU A 436 -12.03 -26.76 6.90
N PRO A 437 -12.83 -27.78 7.24
CA PRO A 437 -13.34 -27.89 8.60
C PRO A 437 -12.15 -28.03 9.55
N ASP A 438 -12.16 -27.25 10.64
CA ASP A 438 -11.15 -27.26 11.67
C ASP A 438 -10.80 -28.69 12.08
N ALA A 439 -9.56 -29.11 11.78
CA ALA A 439 -9.04 -30.37 12.27
C ALA A 439 -8.95 -30.27 13.81
N PRO A 440 -9.46 -31.27 14.57
CA PRO A 440 -9.40 -31.22 16.02
C PRO A 440 -7.94 -31.23 16.48
N SER A 441 -7.60 -30.25 17.32
CA SER A 441 -6.31 -30.16 17.98
C SER A 441 -6.12 -31.38 18.88
N HIS A 442 -5.39 -32.39 18.41
CA HIS A 442 -4.84 -33.41 19.29
C HIS A 442 -3.78 -32.75 20.19
N ARG A 443 -4.18 -32.42 21.43
CA ARG A 443 -3.24 -32.29 22.54
C ARG A 443 -2.79 -33.71 22.91
N GLY A 444 -1.53 -34.01 22.63
CA GLY A 444 -0.85 -35.18 23.14
C GLY A 444 -0.63 -35.06 24.66
N ILE A 445 -0.73 -36.22 25.32
CA ILE A 445 -0.15 -36.50 26.64
C ILE A 445 1.33 -36.78 26.44
#